data_AF-A0A933WYC3-F1
#
_entry.id   AF-A0A933WYC3-F1
#
_cell.length_a   1.000
_cell.length_b   1.000
_cell.length_c   1.000
_cell.angle_alpha   90.00
_cell.angle_beta   90.00
_cell.angle_gamma   90.00
#
_symmetry.space_group_name_H-M   'P 1'
#
loop_
_entity.id
_entity.type
_entity.pdbx_description
1 polymer ?
#
loop_
_entity_poly.entity_id
_entity_poly.type
_entity_poly.pdbx_seq_one_letter_code
_entity_poly.pdbx_strand_id
1 'polypeptide(L)'
;MNACTDSRPLIMSYLDGELSEAQAAPLRKHLLECQPCRASAQDQKNLTRWLSTAKQVEEPVHVPRDFAARVARRAFQGDRGALTVEAPMAVLPQRRDERSFRFVLVLTAAAAVIVLCFAVAIRQMTLPTSSRMMAQDENVLPLDKTIQELDRLNARDCEAAKPDVKPAEAGRRP
;
A
#
# COMPACT_ATOMS: atom_id res chain seq x y z
N MET A 1 23.82 15.90 -7.38
CA MET A 1 23.54 14.84 -6.38
C MET A 1 23.72 15.28 -4.93
N ASN A 2 24.65 16.18 -4.58
CA ASN A 2 24.91 16.54 -3.17
C ASN A 2 23.74 17.25 -2.47
N ALA A 3 22.96 18.07 -3.20
CA ALA A 3 21.80 18.75 -2.65
C ALA A 3 20.71 17.80 -2.11
N CYS A 4 20.59 16.58 -2.65
CA CYS A 4 19.61 15.60 -2.16
C CYS A 4 20.03 15.02 -0.81
N THR A 5 21.34 14.80 -0.61
CA THR A 5 21.91 14.29 0.64
C THR A 5 21.67 15.27 1.77
N ASP A 6 21.81 16.57 1.50
CA ASP A 6 21.61 17.63 2.50
C ASP A 6 20.11 17.90 2.73
N SER A 7 19.27 17.75 1.70
CA SER A 7 17.84 18.06 1.80
C SER A 7 17.03 16.97 2.50
N ARG A 8 17.34 15.69 2.28
CA ARG A 8 16.60 14.55 2.86
C ARG A 8 16.43 14.58 4.39
N PRO A 9 17.46 14.82 5.20
CA PRO A 9 17.30 14.87 6.66
C PRO A 9 16.43 16.04 7.12
N LEU A 10 16.33 17.12 6.33
CA LEU A 10 15.53 18.30 6.67
C LEU A 10 14.03 18.14 6.39
N ILE A 11 13.62 17.11 5.64
CA ILE A 11 12.22 16.95 5.22
C ILE A 11 11.29 16.72 6.43
N MET A 12 11.71 15.93 7.44
CA MET A 12 10.90 15.71 8.64
C MET A 12 10.70 17.00 9.44
N SER A 13 11.79 17.68 9.79
CA SER A 13 11.72 18.98 10.50
C SER A 13 10.95 20.04 9.71
N TYR A 14 10.96 19.98 8.38
CA TYR A 14 10.13 20.84 7.55
C TYR A 14 8.64 20.52 7.68
N LEU A 15 8.26 19.24 7.67
CA LEU A 15 6.87 18.80 7.84
C LEU A 15 6.34 19.08 9.25
N ASP A 16 7.20 19.01 10.27
CA ASP A 16 6.87 19.32 11.66
C ASP A 16 6.82 20.84 11.93
N GLY A 17 7.28 21.67 10.97
CA GLY A 17 7.27 23.13 11.08
C GLY A 17 8.40 23.70 11.96
N GLU A 18 9.44 22.92 12.21
CA GLU A 18 10.58 23.30 13.07
C GLU A 18 11.65 24.12 12.35
N LEU A 19 11.64 24.12 11.01
CA LEU A 19 12.61 24.88 10.23
C LEU A 19 12.26 26.37 10.20
N SER A 20 13.28 27.20 10.40
CA SER A 20 13.17 28.64 10.14
C SER A 20 12.92 28.92 8.66
N GLU A 21 12.37 30.09 8.33
CA GLU A 21 12.09 30.47 6.94
C GLU A 21 13.34 30.45 6.04
N ALA A 22 14.49 30.86 6.60
CA ALA A 22 15.79 30.82 5.91
C ALA A 22 16.24 29.39 5.55
N GLN A 23 15.88 28.40 6.37
CA GLN A 23 16.18 26.98 6.13
C GLN A 23 15.12 26.32 5.23
N ALA A 24 13.85 26.72 5.37
CA ALA A 24 12.73 26.15 4.63
C ALA A 24 12.71 26.58 3.16
N ALA A 25 13.10 27.83 2.86
CA ALA A 25 13.10 28.36 1.49
C ALA A 25 13.95 27.55 0.48
N PRO A 26 15.24 27.24 0.74
CA PRO A 26 16.04 26.43 -0.18
C PRO A 26 15.51 25.00 -0.32
N LEU A 27 14.98 24.41 0.77
CA LEU A 27 14.37 23.09 0.74
C LEU A 27 13.10 23.06 -0.12
N ARG A 28 12.23 24.08 0.00
CA ARG A 28 11.03 24.23 -0.85
C ARG A 28 11.40 24.28 -2.32
N LYS A 29 12.41 25.08 -2.68
CA LYS A 29 12.92 25.14 -4.06
C LYS A 29 13.40 23.76 -4.52
N HIS A 30 14.16 23.05 -3.70
CA HIS A 30 14.62 21.71 -4.03
C HIS A 30 13.48 20.70 -4.23
N LEU A 31 12.44 20.72 -3.38
CA LEU A 31 11.27 19.85 -3.52
C LEU A 31 10.47 20.13 -4.81
N LEU A 32 10.49 21.36 -5.32
CA LEU A 32 9.89 21.73 -6.61
C LEU A 32 10.70 21.21 -7.82
N GLU A 33 12.00 21.04 -7.66
CA GLU A 33 12.90 20.62 -8.75
C GLU A 33 13.22 19.11 -8.72
N CYS A 34 13.14 18.46 -7.55
CA CYS A 34 13.57 17.08 -7.34
C CYS A 34 12.41 16.13 -7.05
N GLN A 35 12.03 15.30 -8.03
CA GLN A 35 10.97 14.31 -7.88
C GLN A 35 11.25 13.28 -6.75
N PRO A 36 12.46 12.71 -6.60
CA PRO A 36 12.73 11.74 -5.53
C PRO A 36 12.54 12.30 -4.11
N CYS A 37 12.99 13.54 -3.88
CA CYS A 37 12.83 14.19 -2.58
C CYS A 37 11.37 14.57 -2.31
N ARG A 38 10.61 14.95 -3.35
CA ARG A 38 9.16 15.16 -3.23
C ARG A 38 8.41 13.89 -2.87
N ALA A 39 8.75 12.76 -3.50
CA ALA A 39 8.17 11.46 -3.15
C ALA A 39 8.44 11.12 -1.68
N SER A 40 9.69 11.30 -1.22
CA SER A 40 10.07 11.06 0.18
C SER A 40 9.27 11.93 1.16
N ALA A 41 9.08 13.21 0.84
CA ALA A 41 8.25 14.12 1.64
C ALA A 41 6.78 13.70 1.68
N GLN A 42 6.25 13.21 0.57
CA GLN A 42 4.88 12.72 0.50
C GLN A 42 4.70 11.44 1.34
N ASP A 43 5.67 10.52 1.32
CA ASP A 43 5.66 9.30 2.13
C ASP A 43 5.66 9.64 3.63
N GLN A 44 6.52 10.56 4.06
CA GLN A 44 6.54 11.04 5.44
C GLN A 44 5.24 11.72 5.85
N LYS A 45 4.68 12.58 4.99
CA LYS A 45 3.37 13.20 5.23
C LYS A 45 2.24 12.17 5.36
N ASN A 46 2.29 11.10 4.56
CA ASN A 46 1.34 10.01 4.67
C ASN A 46 1.48 9.32 6.03
N LEU A 47 2.70 9.02 6.50
CA LEU A 47 2.93 8.44 7.83
C LEU A 47 2.38 9.34 8.95
N THR A 48 2.62 10.65 8.90
CA THR A 48 2.06 11.60 9.89
C THR A 48 0.54 11.55 9.92
N ARG A 49 -0.13 11.40 8.76
CA ARG A 49 -1.59 11.28 8.69
C ARG A 49 -2.11 10.06 9.46
N TRP A 50 -1.44 8.91 9.37
CA TRP A 50 -1.82 7.70 10.10
C TRP A 50 -1.73 7.92 11.62
N LEU A 51 -0.70 8.62 12.09
CA LEU A 51 -0.53 8.97 13.51
C LEU A 51 -1.59 9.98 13.97
N SER A 52 -1.94 10.95 13.13
CA SER A 52 -2.99 11.93 13.41
C SER A 52 -4.38 11.29 13.53
N THR A 53 -4.66 10.25 12.74
CA THR A 53 -5.92 9.50 12.84
C THR A 53 -6.05 8.78 14.18
N ALA A 54 -4.95 8.26 14.75
CA ALA A 54 -4.96 7.74 16.11
C ALA A 54 -5.33 8.83 17.14
N LYS A 55 -4.85 10.06 16.91
CA LYS A 55 -5.15 11.24 17.74
C LYS A 55 -6.63 11.66 17.70
N GLN A 56 -7.36 11.32 16.64
CA GLN A 56 -8.78 11.65 16.49
C GLN A 56 -9.72 10.69 17.23
N VAL A 57 -9.20 9.55 17.71
CA VAL A 57 -9.98 8.55 18.47
C VAL A 57 -9.95 8.84 19.98
N GLU A 58 -9.14 9.79 20.43
CA GLU A 58 -8.95 10.04 21.86
C GLU A 58 -9.97 11.06 22.39
N GLU A 59 -10.90 10.54 23.20
CA GLU A 59 -11.44 11.22 24.38
C GLU A 59 -10.42 12.25 24.90
N PRO A 60 -10.78 13.53 25.08
CA PRO A 60 -9.83 14.56 25.49
C PRO A 60 -9.06 14.09 26.73
N VAL A 61 -7.76 13.90 26.58
CA VAL A 61 -6.89 13.45 27.68
C VAL A 61 -7.06 14.43 28.83
N HIS A 62 -7.65 13.96 29.93
CA HIS A 62 -7.92 14.79 31.10
C HIS A 62 -6.59 15.18 31.77
N VAL A 63 -6.09 16.37 31.44
CA VAL A 63 -4.89 16.95 32.06
C VAL A 63 -5.27 17.48 33.45
N PRO A 64 -4.65 17.01 34.54
CA PRO A 64 -4.91 17.54 35.88
C PRO A 64 -4.62 19.04 35.95
N ARG A 65 -5.46 19.80 36.68
CA ARG A 65 -5.37 21.27 36.78
C ARG A 65 -3.97 21.79 37.16
N ASP A 66 -3.26 21.07 38.03
CA ASP A 66 -1.94 21.48 38.53
C ASP A 66 -0.76 20.91 37.70
N PHE A 67 -1.02 20.21 36.59
CA PHE A 67 0.03 19.56 35.82
C PHE A 67 1.09 20.56 35.34
N ALA A 68 0.66 21.65 34.70
CA ALA A 68 1.56 22.69 34.20
C ALA A 68 2.38 23.32 35.33
N ALA A 69 1.76 23.62 36.47
CA ALA A 69 2.42 24.19 37.63
C ALA A 69 3.51 23.25 38.20
N ARG A 70 3.23 21.93 38.25
CA ARG A 70 4.22 20.93 38.69
C ARG A 70 5.39 20.80 37.72
N VAL A 71 5.12 20.77 36.41
CA VAL A 71 6.15 20.68 35.38
C VAL A 71 7.05 21.91 35.40
N ALA A 72 6.46 23.11 35.46
CA ALA A 72 7.20 24.37 35.53
C ALA A 72 8.10 24.43 36.77
N ARG A 73 7.57 24.06 37.95
CA ARG A 73 8.34 24.03 39.19
C ARG A 73 9.56 23.10 39.09
N ARG A 74 9.39 21.91 38.51
CA ARG A 74 10.50 20.96 38.31
C ARG A 74 11.55 21.50 37.34
N ALA A 75 11.12 22.04 36.20
CA ALA A 75 12.04 22.59 35.20
C ALA A 75 12.92 23.71 35.78
N PHE A 76 12.36 24.62 36.57
CA PHE A 76 13.14 25.70 37.22
C PHE A 76 14.06 25.22 38.34
N GLN A 77 13.81 24.04 38.91
CA GLN A 77 14.70 23.40 39.88
C GLN A 77 15.87 22.67 39.19
N GLY A 78 16.00 22.76 37.87
CA GLY A 78 17.05 22.07 37.10
C GLY A 78 16.76 20.58 36.90
N ASP A 79 15.57 20.10 37.26
CA ASP A 79 15.14 18.74 36.98
C ASP A 79 14.92 18.60 35.46
N ARG A 80 15.73 17.73 34.83
CA ARG A 80 15.65 17.44 33.39
C ARG A 80 14.52 16.47 33.04
N GLY A 81 13.68 16.09 34.02
CA GLY A 81 12.60 15.14 33.81
C GLY A 81 13.12 13.72 33.59
N ALA A 82 14.32 13.42 34.08
CA ALA A 82 14.78 12.04 34.14
C ALA A 82 13.84 11.32 35.12
N LEU A 83 12.92 10.51 34.58
CA LEU A 83 12.29 9.46 35.34
C LEU A 83 13.41 8.48 35.71
N THR A 84 14.12 8.75 36.81
CA THR A 84 14.71 7.67 37.59
C THR A 84 13.51 6.90 38.10
N VAL A 85 13.04 5.96 37.29
CA VAL A 85 12.16 4.90 37.74
C VAL A 85 13.00 4.05 38.70
N GLU A 86 13.19 4.57 39.91
CA GLU A 86 13.33 3.76 41.12
C GLU A 86 11.92 3.35 41.57
N ALA A 87 11.03 3.00 40.62
CA ALA A 87 10.06 1.99 40.99
C ALA A 87 10.90 0.74 41.25
N PRO A 88 10.69 0.01 42.37
CA PRO A 88 11.19 -1.35 42.42
C PRO A 88 10.73 -1.96 41.12
N MET A 89 11.65 -2.53 40.35
CA MET A 89 11.30 -3.45 39.28
C MET A 89 10.53 -4.59 39.96
N ALA A 90 9.24 -4.36 40.23
CA ALA A 90 8.24 -5.37 40.16
C ALA A 90 8.36 -5.81 38.71
N VAL A 91 9.23 -6.81 38.53
CA VAL A 91 9.20 -7.75 37.43
C VAL A 91 7.76 -8.23 37.45
N LEU A 92 6.87 -7.52 36.76
CA LEU A 92 5.70 -8.13 36.20
C LEU A 92 6.27 -9.35 35.50
N PRO A 93 5.83 -10.59 35.81
CA PRO A 93 6.21 -11.72 35.01
C PRO A 93 5.74 -11.34 33.61
N GLN A 94 6.68 -10.95 32.76
CA GLN A 94 6.47 -10.74 31.36
C GLN A 94 6.18 -12.14 30.87
N ARG A 95 4.92 -12.54 30.99
CA ARG A 95 4.33 -13.73 30.42
C ARG A 95 4.25 -13.44 28.93
N ARG A 96 5.43 -13.27 28.32
CA ARG A 96 5.64 -13.34 26.89
C ARG A 96 5.00 -14.65 26.53
N ASP A 97 3.94 -14.55 25.76
CA ASP A 97 3.12 -15.68 25.39
C ASP A 97 3.95 -16.56 24.45
N GLU A 98 4.81 -17.40 25.03
CA GLU A 98 5.71 -18.31 24.31
C GLU A 98 4.91 -19.20 23.37
N ARG A 99 3.64 -19.43 23.69
CA ARG A 99 2.68 -20.14 22.86
C ARG A 99 2.41 -19.42 21.55
N SER A 100 2.25 -18.10 21.57
CA SER A 100 2.01 -17.30 20.36
C SER A 100 3.24 -17.28 19.45
N PHE A 101 4.44 -17.11 20.01
CA PHE A 101 5.68 -17.19 19.24
C PHE A 101 5.95 -18.59 18.68
N ARG A 102 5.76 -19.65 19.50
CA ARG A 102 5.87 -21.03 19.02
C ARG A 102 4.84 -21.36 17.96
N PHE A 103 3.61 -20.87 18.11
CA PHE A 103 2.55 -21.09 17.12
C PHE A 103 2.92 -20.47 15.77
N VAL A 104 3.35 -19.21 15.75
CA VAL A 104 3.78 -18.54 14.51
C VAL A 104 4.97 -19.27 13.89
N LEU A 105 5.94 -19.69 14.70
CA LEU A 105 7.14 -20.39 14.21
C LEU A 105 6.80 -21.78 13.65
N VAL A 106 5.92 -22.54 14.29
CA VAL A 106 5.46 -23.84 13.80
C VAL A 106 4.64 -23.68 12.51
N LEU A 107 3.79 -22.66 12.44
CA LEU A 107 2.97 -22.39 11.26
C LEU A 107 3.83 -22.03 10.04
N THR A 108 4.85 -21.17 10.22
CA THR A 108 5.77 -20.81 9.13
C THR A 108 6.64 -21.98 8.69
N ALA A 109 7.14 -22.80 9.63
CA ALA A 109 7.89 -24.00 9.32
C ALA A 109 7.04 -25.02 8.53
N ALA A 110 5.79 -25.24 8.95
CA ALA A 110 4.87 -26.14 8.24
C ALA A 110 4.57 -25.65 6.81
N ALA A 111 4.32 -24.35 6.64
CA ALA A 111 4.09 -23.77 5.33
C ALA A 111 5.32 -23.93 4.40
N ALA A 112 6.54 -23.73 4.92
CA ALA A 112 7.76 -23.92 4.16
C ALA A 112 7.95 -25.38 3.69
N VAL A 113 7.64 -26.35 4.56
CA VAL A 113 7.69 -27.78 4.20
C VAL A 113 6.67 -28.11 3.10
N ILE A 114 5.44 -27.60 3.21
CA ILE A 114 4.39 -27.79 2.20
C ILE A 114 4.85 -27.26 0.84
N VAL A 115 5.38 -26.04 0.79
CA VAL A 115 5.88 -25.43 -0.46
C VAL A 115 7.02 -26.25 -1.06
N LEU A 116 7.95 -26.74 -0.24
CA LEU A 116 9.05 -27.59 -0.68
C LEU A 116 8.52 -28.93 -1.27
N CYS A 117 7.55 -29.56 -0.60
CA CYS A 117 6.90 -30.77 -1.08
C CYS A 117 6.18 -30.53 -2.41
N PHE A 118 5.46 -29.41 -2.56
CA PHE A 118 4.82 -29.03 -3.82
C PHE A 118 5.84 -28.83 -4.93
N ALA A 119 6.95 -28.13 -4.67
CA ALA A 119 8.01 -27.93 -5.64
C ALA A 119 8.62 -29.26 -6.12
N VAL A 120 8.84 -30.21 -5.20
CA VAL A 120 9.33 -31.56 -5.54
C VAL A 120 8.27 -32.36 -6.32
N ALA A 121 7.01 -32.30 -5.90
CA ALA A 121 5.91 -32.99 -6.57
C ALA A 121 5.70 -32.48 -8.00
N ILE A 122 5.70 -31.15 -8.21
CA ILE A 122 5.62 -30.53 -9.54
C ILE A 122 6.82 -30.93 -10.40
N ARG A 123 8.01 -31.04 -9.83
CA ARG A 123 9.21 -31.50 -10.56
C ARG A 123 9.13 -32.98 -10.95
N GLN A 124 8.53 -33.83 -10.11
CA GLN A 124 8.36 -35.26 -10.38
C GLN A 124 7.20 -35.55 -11.34
N MET A 125 6.17 -34.71 -11.33
CA MET A 125 5.19 -34.69 -12.40
C MET A 125 5.91 -34.20 -13.65
N THR A 126 6.37 -35.17 -14.45
CA THR A 126 6.93 -34.95 -15.78
C THR A 126 5.94 -34.12 -16.57
N LEU A 127 6.13 -32.80 -16.56
CA LEU A 127 5.43 -31.88 -17.43
C LEU A 127 5.65 -32.42 -18.85
N PRO A 128 4.58 -32.79 -19.58
CA PRO A 128 4.73 -33.27 -20.94
C PRO A 128 5.53 -32.23 -21.69
N THR A 129 6.70 -32.65 -22.18
CA THR A 129 7.63 -31.81 -22.92
C THR A 129 6.86 -31.12 -24.04
N SER A 130 7.08 -29.81 -24.20
CA SER A 130 6.41 -28.93 -25.17
C SER A 130 6.49 -29.41 -26.63
N SER A 131 7.29 -30.45 -26.91
CA SER A 131 7.32 -31.17 -28.19
C SER A 131 5.99 -31.86 -28.54
N ARG A 132 5.05 -32.05 -27.60
CA ARG A 132 3.68 -32.52 -27.89
C ARG A 132 2.61 -31.41 -27.91
N MET A 133 2.99 -30.16 -27.68
CA MET A 133 2.11 -28.99 -27.88
C MET A 133 2.46 -28.23 -29.16
N MET A 134 2.81 -28.96 -30.22
CA MET A 134 2.66 -28.42 -31.57
C MET A 134 1.17 -28.39 -31.85
N ALA A 135 0.61 -27.23 -32.19
CA ALA A 135 -0.69 -27.17 -32.83
C ALA A 135 -0.60 -28.11 -34.04
N GLN A 136 -1.32 -29.22 -34.00
CA GLN A 136 -1.40 -30.10 -35.16
C GLN A 136 -1.98 -29.27 -36.29
N ASP A 137 -1.11 -28.94 -37.25
CA ASP A 137 -1.38 -28.18 -38.46
C ASP A 137 -2.20 -29.03 -39.47
N GLU A 138 -3.08 -29.89 -38.98
CA GLU A 138 -3.82 -30.87 -39.79
C GLU A 138 -5.16 -30.33 -40.31
N ASN A 139 -5.57 -29.12 -39.93
CA ASN A 139 -6.76 -28.48 -40.48
C ASN A 139 -6.53 -26.98 -40.71
N VAL A 140 -5.50 -26.64 -41.49
CA VAL A 140 -5.51 -25.35 -42.18
C VAL A 140 -6.64 -25.40 -43.20
N LEU A 141 -7.83 -24.92 -42.81
CA LEU A 141 -8.88 -24.64 -43.78
C LEU A 141 -8.26 -23.75 -44.87
N PRO A 142 -8.45 -24.07 -46.16
CA PRO A 142 -7.93 -23.24 -47.24
C PRO A 142 -8.42 -21.81 -47.02
N LEU A 143 -7.50 -20.85 -47.14
CA LEU A 143 -7.69 -19.44 -46.79
C LEU A 143 -9.02 -18.87 -47.27
N ASP A 144 -9.47 -19.29 -48.45
CA ASP A 144 -10.72 -18.88 -49.08
C ASP A 144 -11.96 -19.25 -48.23
N LYS A 145 -11.96 -20.43 -47.60
CA LYS A 145 -13.05 -20.85 -46.70
C LYS A 145 -13.06 -20.04 -45.42
N THR A 146 -11.89 -19.66 -44.91
CA THR A 146 -11.77 -18.84 -43.71
C THR A 146 -12.29 -17.43 -43.96
N ILE A 147 -11.94 -16.83 -45.10
CA ILE A 147 -12.45 -15.52 -45.52
C ILE A 147 -13.99 -15.57 -45.68
N GLN A 148 -14.51 -16.60 -46.32
CA GLN A 148 -15.95 -16.77 -46.52
C GLN A 148 -16.72 -16.90 -45.19
N GLU A 149 -16.15 -17.60 -44.20
CA GLU A 149 -16.77 -17.74 -42.88
C GLU A 149 -16.72 -16.43 -42.08
N LEU A 150 -15.63 -15.66 -42.19
CA LEU A 150 -15.53 -14.32 -41.60
C LEU A 150 -16.54 -13.33 -42.19
N ASP A 151 -16.73 -13.33 -43.51
CA ASP A 151 -17.74 -12.49 -44.17
C ASP A 151 -19.16 -12.87 -43.74
N ARG A 152 -19.42 -14.17 -43.60
CA ARG A 152 -20.71 -14.67 -43.10
C ARG A 152 -20.98 -14.20 -41.67
N LEU A 153 -19.98 -14.23 -40.79
CA LEU A 153 -20.11 -13.77 -39.41
C LEU A 153 -20.36 -12.25 -39.35
N ASN A 154 -19.60 -11.46 -40.12
CA ASN A 154 -19.82 -10.01 -40.20
C ASN A 154 -21.22 -9.65 -40.71
N ALA A 155 -21.76 -10.39 -41.68
CA ALA A 155 -23.12 -10.16 -42.17
C ALA A 155 -24.17 -10.41 -41.08
N ARG A 156 -24.01 -11.47 -40.27
CA ARG A 156 -24.89 -11.77 -39.14
C ARG A 156 -24.85 -10.69 -38.07
N ASP A 157 -23.68 -10.16 -37.76
CA ASP A 157 -23.53 -9.10 -36.76
C ASP A 157 -24.15 -7.78 -37.24
N CYS A 158 -24.02 -7.45 -38.53
CA CYS A 158 -24.72 -6.31 -39.13
C CYS A 158 -26.25 -6.47 -39.13
N GLU A 159 -26.77 -7.68 -39.29
CA GLU A 159 -28.21 -7.96 -39.17
C GLU A 159 -28.69 -7.83 -37.72
N ALA A 160 -27.94 -8.34 -36.76
CA ALA A 160 -28.24 -8.24 -35.34
C ALA A 160 -28.18 -6.77 -34.83
N ALA A 161 -27.40 -5.91 -35.49
CA ALA A 161 -27.24 -4.51 -35.11
C ALA A 161 -28.32 -3.56 -35.65
N LYS A 162 -29.31 -4.03 -36.44
CA LYS A 162 -30.40 -3.16 -36.92
C LYS A 162 -31.41 -2.89 -35.79
N PRO A 163 -31.57 -1.65 -35.32
CA PRO A 163 -32.53 -1.33 -34.28
C PRO A 163 -33.96 -1.43 -34.81
N ASP A 164 -34.84 -2.04 -34.01
CA ASP A 164 -36.26 -2.24 -34.29
C ASP A 164 -36.99 -0.89 -34.27
N VAL A 165 -37.09 -0.23 -35.43
CA VAL A 165 -37.78 1.07 -35.55
C VAL A 165 -39.29 0.82 -35.51
N LYS A 166 -39.87 0.94 -34.31
CA LYS A 166 -41.32 0.96 -34.11
C LYS A 166 -41.92 2.19 -34.82
N PRO A 167 -42.87 2.04 -35.76
CA PRO A 167 -43.48 3.18 -36.42
C PRO A 167 -44.31 3.98 -35.41
N ALA A 168 -44.00 5.28 -35.29
CA ALA A 168 -44.69 6.21 -34.41
C ALA A 168 -46.17 6.34 -34.81
N GLU A 169 -47.07 5.98 -33.89
CA GLU A 169 -48.51 6.17 -34.02
C GLU A 169 -48.83 7.66 -34.21
N ALA A 170 -49.43 7.97 -35.36
CA ALA A 170 -49.92 9.30 -35.69
C ALA A 170 -51.10 9.68 -34.77
N GLY A 171 -50.80 10.47 -33.75
CA GLY A 171 -51.76 11.09 -32.84
C GLY A 171 -52.69 12.08 -33.55
N ARG A 172 -53.97 11.69 -33.57
CA ARG A 172 -55.17 12.43 -33.97
C ARG A 172 -55.31 13.74 -33.16
N ARG A 173 -55.42 14.89 -33.84
CA ARG A 173 -55.82 16.19 -33.24
C ARG A 173 -57.36 16.31 -33.15
N PRO A 174 -57.88 17.08 -32.18
CA PRO A 174 -59.32 17.28 -31.95
C PRO A 174 -59.99 18.15 -33.01
#